data_AF-C5MHI4-F1
#
_entry.id   AF-C5MHI4-F1
#
_cell.length_a   1.000
_cell.length_b   1.000
_cell.length_c   1.000
_cell.angle_alpha   90.00
_cell.angle_beta   90.00
_cell.angle_gamma   90.00
#
_symmetry.space_group_name_H-M   'P 1'
#
loop_
_entity.id
_entity.type
_entity.pdbx_description
1 polymer ?
#
loop_
_entity_poly.entity_id
_entity_poly.type
_entity_poly.pdbx_seq_one_letter_code
_entity_poly.pdbx_strand_id
1 'polypeptide(L)'
;MGYPVPLRVVTKKISPNVLTVSCPFSIFDKLNVGARMVIFHFQGDIIIWSPIPYNKEVFESSIAKLTSEPYTVKYIFVINIEHNLSAESYREAYPDVKLIGPENTSRCAIDFPLTNENAMKIIKSSGWDSLGITDASIVDNFELIYNSYHKNRELVVYEKSTKSILLADFIFNLGVPGTTSGEHVLEQYSPELGFPKGFNPHGGWSFFSRYLQPESKVGRYLMNRLQKTKNHPEKTKEIIALINQWDYENIIMVHGDVITKDAKKTLSNIYV
;
A
#
# COMPACT_ATOMS: atom_id res chain seq x y z
N MET A 1 -1.52 -14.96 -10.68
CA MET A 1 -1.70 -13.92 -9.65
C MET A 1 -2.59 -12.90 -10.28
N GLY A 2 -3.84 -12.87 -9.85
CA GLY A 2 -4.90 -12.34 -10.68
C GLY A 2 -5.57 -11.16 -10.03
N TYR A 3 -5.44 -10.00 -10.66
CA TYR A 3 -6.51 -9.01 -10.64
C TYR A 3 -7.72 -9.58 -11.39
N PRO A 4 -8.95 -9.21 -10.99
CA PRO A 4 -10.13 -9.67 -11.70
C PRO A 4 -10.15 -9.14 -13.14
N VAL A 5 -10.69 -9.94 -14.05
CA VAL A 5 -10.96 -9.55 -15.43
C VAL A 5 -12.46 -9.78 -15.69
N PRO A 6 -13.26 -8.73 -15.94
CA PRO A 6 -12.87 -7.31 -15.98
C PRO A 6 -12.46 -6.77 -14.60
N LEU A 7 -11.63 -5.72 -14.58
CA LEU A 7 -11.24 -5.05 -13.34
C LEU A 7 -12.48 -4.45 -12.68
N ARG A 8 -12.67 -4.76 -11.39
CA ARG A 8 -13.73 -4.18 -10.56
C ARG A 8 -13.10 -3.54 -9.33
N VAL A 9 -13.57 -2.36 -8.99
CA VAL A 9 -13.04 -1.60 -7.85
C VAL A 9 -14.16 -1.05 -6.96
N VAL A 10 -13.83 -0.87 -5.69
CA VAL A 10 -14.58 -0.05 -4.75
C VAL A 10 -13.70 1.10 -4.30
N THR A 11 -14.27 2.29 -4.21
CA THR A 11 -13.52 3.51 -3.88
C THR A 11 -13.99 4.07 -2.55
N LYS A 12 -13.08 4.48 -1.67
CA LYS A 12 -13.42 5.14 -0.41
C LYS A 12 -12.60 6.41 -0.24
N LYS A 13 -13.31 7.54 -0.08
CA LYS A 13 -12.68 8.84 0.19
C LYS A 13 -12.28 8.90 1.66
N ILE A 14 -10.97 8.99 1.91
CA ILE A 14 -10.40 9.09 3.27
C ILE A 14 -10.37 10.54 3.71
N SER A 15 -10.03 11.45 2.79
CA SER A 15 -10.07 12.90 2.98
C SER A 15 -10.35 13.60 1.64
N PRO A 16 -10.49 14.94 1.59
CA PRO A 16 -10.62 15.67 0.33
C PRO A 16 -9.53 15.34 -0.71
N ASN A 17 -8.33 14.99 -0.24
CA ASN A 17 -7.14 14.80 -1.07
C ASN A 17 -6.66 13.33 -1.14
N VAL A 18 -7.36 12.40 -0.49
CA VAL A 18 -6.94 10.98 -0.39
C VAL A 18 -8.12 10.05 -0.71
N LEU A 19 -7.97 9.21 -1.73
CA LEU A 19 -8.94 8.20 -2.15
C LEU A 19 -8.28 6.82 -2.21
N THR A 20 -8.84 5.82 -1.53
CA THR A 20 -8.46 4.42 -1.75
C THR A 20 -9.28 3.83 -2.90
N VAL A 21 -8.63 2.99 -3.69
CA VAL A 21 -9.22 2.21 -4.78
C VAL A 21 -8.85 0.75 -4.55
N SER A 22 -9.81 -0.03 -4.08
CA SER A 22 -9.63 -1.41 -3.63
C SER A 22 -10.23 -2.39 -4.62
N CYS A 23 -9.58 -3.53 -4.80
CA CYS A 23 -10.08 -4.61 -5.65
C CYS A 23 -9.74 -6.00 -5.08
N PRO A 24 -10.42 -7.05 -5.53
CA PRO A 24 -10.02 -8.42 -5.26
C PRO A 24 -8.66 -8.70 -5.89
N PHE A 25 -7.90 -9.60 -5.28
CA PHE A 25 -6.65 -10.09 -5.84
C PHE A 25 -6.29 -11.44 -5.22
N SER A 26 -5.90 -12.39 -6.06
CA SER A 26 -5.56 -13.74 -5.63
C SER A 26 -4.13 -14.10 -6.01
N ILE A 27 -3.35 -14.51 -5.01
CA ILE A 27 -2.03 -15.10 -5.22
C ILE A 27 -2.20 -16.54 -5.73
N PHE A 28 -1.56 -16.85 -6.85
CA PHE A 28 -1.70 -18.11 -7.62
C PHE A 28 -3.17 -18.54 -7.85
N ASP A 29 -4.09 -17.58 -7.93
CA ASP A 29 -5.54 -17.80 -8.12
C ASP A 29 -6.17 -18.68 -7.02
N LYS A 30 -5.51 -18.74 -5.86
CA LYS A 30 -5.86 -19.61 -4.73
C LYS A 30 -5.99 -18.88 -3.41
N LEU A 31 -5.09 -17.94 -3.13
CA LEU A 31 -5.03 -17.20 -1.88
C LEU A 31 -5.54 -15.78 -2.09
N ASN A 32 -6.75 -15.53 -1.62
CA ASN A 32 -7.41 -14.23 -1.63
C ASN A 32 -6.74 -13.30 -0.62
N VAL A 33 -6.10 -12.24 -1.12
CA VAL A 33 -5.44 -11.22 -0.30
C VAL A 33 -5.89 -9.80 -0.64
N GLY A 34 -6.55 -9.62 -1.78
CA GLY A 34 -7.02 -8.31 -2.20
C GLY A 34 -5.87 -7.37 -2.55
N ALA A 35 -6.19 -6.22 -3.13
CA ALA A 35 -5.21 -5.19 -3.45
C ALA A 35 -5.83 -3.82 -3.28
N ARG A 36 -4.98 -2.83 -2.99
CA ARG A 36 -5.37 -1.44 -2.83
C ARG A 36 -4.35 -0.55 -3.52
N MET A 37 -4.87 0.37 -4.31
CA MET A 37 -4.20 1.58 -4.76
C MET A 37 -4.71 2.75 -3.94
N VAL A 38 -3.87 3.76 -3.74
CA VAL A 38 -4.29 5.05 -3.17
C VAL A 38 -3.96 6.14 -4.17
N ILE A 39 -4.92 7.02 -4.41
CA ILE A 39 -4.76 8.20 -5.24
C ILE A 39 -4.79 9.43 -4.35
N PHE A 40 -3.79 10.27 -4.53
CA PHE A 40 -3.66 11.55 -3.85
C PHE A 40 -3.82 12.69 -4.84
N HIS A 41 -4.42 13.79 -4.40
CA HIS A 41 -4.46 15.04 -5.15
C HIS A 41 -3.88 16.17 -4.30
N PHE A 42 -2.66 16.59 -4.63
CA PHE A 42 -1.89 17.55 -3.87
C PHE A 42 -1.28 18.59 -4.80
N GLN A 43 -1.58 19.87 -4.57
CA GLN A 43 -1.04 21.00 -5.36
C GLN A 43 -1.23 20.84 -6.89
N GLY A 44 -2.35 20.25 -7.34
CA GLY A 44 -2.63 20.02 -8.76
C GLY A 44 -1.95 18.77 -9.34
N ASP A 45 -1.20 18.01 -8.53
CA ASP A 45 -0.59 16.77 -8.94
C ASP A 45 -1.40 15.57 -8.44
N ILE A 46 -1.54 14.56 -9.29
CA ILE A 46 -1.97 13.22 -8.92
C ILE A 46 -0.74 12.38 -8.60
N ILE A 47 -0.74 11.82 -7.39
CA ILE A 47 0.25 10.85 -6.92
C ILE A 47 -0.47 9.53 -6.69
N ILE A 48 0.13 8.44 -7.14
CA ILE A 48 -0.42 7.09 -7.01
C ILE A 48 0.50 6.28 -6.10
N TRP A 49 -0.09 5.56 -5.15
CA TRP A 49 0.63 4.59 -4.33
C TRP A 49 0.06 3.20 -4.60
N SER A 50 0.94 2.22 -4.85
CA SER A 50 0.58 0.82 -5.14
C SER A 50 -0.40 0.68 -6.32
N PRO A 51 0.02 0.96 -7.55
CA PRO A 51 -0.89 0.94 -8.69
C PRO A 51 -1.52 -0.45 -8.92
N ILE A 52 -2.84 -0.48 -9.09
CA ILE A 52 -3.58 -1.61 -9.67
C ILE A 52 -3.66 -1.44 -11.20
N PRO A 53 -3.97 -2.46 -12.02
CA PRO A 53 -3.89 -2.37 -13.49
C PRO A 53 -4.58 -1.13 -14.03
N TYR A 54 -3.90 -0.41 -14.92
CA TYR A 54 -4.50 0.78 -15.51
C TYR A 54 -5.74 0.39 -16.32
N ASN A 55 -6.84 1.06 -16.00
CA ASN A 55 -8.05 1.05 -16.78
C ASN A 55 -8.59 2.48 -16.79
N LYS A 56 -8.72 3.05 -17.99
CA LYS A 56 -9.07 4.47 -18.17
C LYS A 56 -10.34 4.88 -17.42
N GLU A 57 -11.41 4.10 -17.57
CA GLU A 57 -12.70 4.39 -16.93
C GLU A 57 -12.61 4.32 -15.40
N VAL A 58 -11.96 3.29 -14.86
CA VAL A 58 -11.73 3.15 -13.41
C VAL A 58 -10.90 4.32 -12.88
N PHE A 59 -9.83 4.69 -13.58
CA PHE A 59 -8.95 5.76 -13.15
C PHE A 59 -9.64 7.12 -13.20
N GLU A 60 -10.23 7.50 -14.33
CA GLU A 60 -10.90 8.79 -14.51
C GLU A 60 -12.11 8.95 -13.57
N SER A 61 -12.92 7.90 -13.37
CA SER A 61 -14.04 7.94 -12.42
C SER A 61 -13.57 8.01 -10.97
N SER A 62 -12.41 7.43 -10.63
CA SER A 62 -11.80 7.57 -9.31
C SER A 62 -11.31 9.00 -9.08
N ILE A 63 -10.62 9.60 -10.06
CA ILE A 63 -10.20 11.00 -9.98
C ILE A 63 -11.40 11.94 -9.83
N ALA A 64 -12.47 11.73 -10.59
CA ALA A 64 -13.68 12.55 -10.50
C ALA A 64 -14.37 12.50 -9.12
N LYS A 65 -14.23 11.39 -8.37
CA LYS A 65 -14.69 11.31 -6.96
C LYS A 65 -13.76 12.05 -5.99
N LEU A 66 -12.49 12.17 -6.35
CA LEU A 66 -11.49 12.83 -5.53
C LEU A 66 -11.53 14.35 -5.72
N THR A 67 -11.46 14.83 -6.96
CA THR A 67 -11.35 16.25 -7.32
C THR A 67 -12.04 16.57 -8.65
N SER A 68 -12.49 17.82 -8.80
CA SER A 68 -12.91 18.42 -10.07
C SER A 68 -11.89 19.41 -10.64
N GLU A 69 -10.81 19.67 -9.90
CA GLU A 69 -9.76 20.59 -10.31
C GLU A 69 -8.89 19.99 -11.42
N PRO A 70 -8.27 20.84 -12.28
CA PRO A 70 -7.26 20.39 -13.22
C PRO A 70 -6.11 19.67 -12.51
N TYR A 71 -5.57 18.63 -13.14
CA TYR A 71 -4.53 17.82 -12.54
C TYR A 71 -3.49 17.30 -13.54
N THR A 72 -2.32 16.94 -13.03
CA THR A 72 -1.28 16.22 -13.77
C THR A 72 -0.93 14.91 -13.05
N VAL A 73 -0.95 13.77 -13.75
CA VAL A 73 -0.46 12.49 -13.18
C VAL A 73 1.05 12.50 -13.18
N LYS A 74 1.66 12.67 -12.00
CA LYS A 74 3.07 13.05 -11.90
C LYS A 74 3.95 12.01 -11.23
N TYR A 75 3.46 11.35 -10.19
CA TYR A 75 4.26 10.41 -9.41
C TYR A 75 3.56 9.09 -9.13
N ILE A 76 4.33 8.00 -9.15
CA ILE A 76 3.90 6.68 -8.71
C ILE A 76 4.92 6.13 -7.71
N PHE A 77 4.45 5.80 -6.50
CA PHE A 77 5.21 4.97 -5.58
C PHE A 77 5.07 3.50 -5.98
N VAL A 78 6.18 2.91 -6.42
CA VAL A 78 6.37 1.47 -6.54
C VAL A 78 6.86 0.95 -5.19
N ILE A 79 5.94 0.37 -4.43
CA ILE A 79 6.08 0.30 -2.98
C ILE A 79 6.92 -0.87 -2.48
N ASN A 80 7.19 -1.85 -3.35
CA ASN A 80 8.19 -2.91 -3.16
C ASN A 80 8.43 -3.64 -4.50
N ILE A 81 9.35 -4.62 -4.53
CA ILE A 81 9.72 -5.35 -5.77
C ILE A 81 8.67 -6.38 -6.23
N GLU A 82 7.61 -6.63 -5.47
CA GLU A 82 6.49 -7.50 -5.86
C GLU A 82 5.27 -6.69 -6.34
N HIS A 83 5.11 -5.45 -5.85
CA HIS A 83 3.99 -4.53 -6.14
C HIS A 83 4.31 -3.55 -7.28
N ASN A 84 5.01 -4.02 -8.31
CA ASN A 84 5.37 -3.24 -9.50
C ASN A 84 4.60 -3.64 -10.77
N LEU A 85 3.71 -4.63 -10.66
CA LEU A 85 3.02 -5.29 -11.78
C LEU A 85 2.29 -4.32 -12.72
N SER A 86 1.71 -3.25 -12.16
CA SER A 86 0.83 -2.34 -12.90
C SER A 86 1.50 -1.02 -13.27
N ALA A 87 2.68 -0.73 -12.73
CA ALA A 87 3.25 0.62 -12.80
C ALA A 87 3.55 1.06 -14.24
N GLU A 88 4.04 0.14 -15.09
CA GLU A 88 4.34 0.45 -16.50
C GLU A 88 3.09 0.82 -17.30
N SER A 89 1.95 0.19 -17.02
CA SER A 89 0.68 0.51 -17.72
C SER A 89 0.20 1.95 -17.49
N TYR A 90 0.58 2.58 -16.36
CA TYR A 90 0.32 4.01 -16.16
C TYR A 90 1.29 4.88 -16.92
N ARG A 91 2.57 4.48 -17.05
CA ARG A 91 3.54 5.23 -17.85
C ARG A 91 3.17 5.21 -19.34
N GLU A 92 2.62 4.10 -19.84
CA GLU A 92 2.07 4.04 -21.21
C GLU A 92 0.94 5.06 -21.42
N ALA A 93 0.06 5.24 -20.43
CA ALA A 93 -1.05 6.20 -20.48
C ALA A 93 -0.63 7.65 -20.16
N TYR A 94 0.38 7.83 -19.32
CA TYR A 94 0.91 9.11 -18.85
C TYR A 94 2.45 9.10 -18.96
N PRO A 95 3.01 9.35 -20.15
CA PRO A 95 4.45 9.19 -20.42
C PRO A 95 5.38 10.01 -19.52
N ASP A 96 4.90 11.13 -18.99
CA ASP A 96 5.68 12.02 -18.13
C ASP A 96 5.69 11.60 -16.65
N VAL A 97 4.90 10.58 -16.28
CA VAL A 97 4.81 10.11 -14.89
C VAL A 97 6.15 9.53 -14.43
N LYS A 98 6.56 9.89 -13.21
CA LYS A 98 7.81 9.46 -12.60
C LYS A 98 7.60 8.43 -11.51
N LEU A 99 8.40 7.37 -11.54
CA LEU A 99 8.30 6.27 -10.59
C LEU A 99 9.37 6.41 -9.51
N ILE A 100 8.94 6.29 -8.25
CA ILE A 100 9.78 6.25 -7.05
C ILE A 100 9.69 4.84 -6.48
N GLY A 101 10.81 4.16 -6.26
CA GLY A 101 10.76 2.77 -5.78
C GLY A 101 12.13 2.12 -5.60
N PRO A 102 12.18 0.84 -5.22
CA PRO A 102 13.43 0.12 -5.02
C PRO A 102 14.25 0.01 -6.31
N GLU A 103 15.56 0.12 -6.18
CA GLU A 103 16.53 -0.01 -7.27
C GLU A 103 16.51 -1.38 -7.99
N ASN A 104 15.97 -2.41 -7.35
CA ASN A 104 15.89 -3.78 -7.90
C ASN A 104 14.51 -4.14 -8.46
N THR A 105 13.75 -3.14 -8.90
CA THR A 105 12.46 -3.33 -9.55
C THR A 105 12.65 -3.85 -10.98
N SER A 106 12.05 -4.99 -11.34
CA SER A 106 12.35 -5.70 -12.60
C SER A 106 11.35 -5.45 -13.73
N ARG A 107 10.14 -4.96 -13.43
CA ARG A 107 9.03 -4.85 -14.41
C ARG A 107 8.81 -3.45 -14.96
N CYS A 108 9.44 -2.44 -14.37
CA CYS A 108 9.37 -1.06 -14.79
C CYS A 108 10.67 -0.35 -14.46
N ALA A 109 11.04 0.64 -15.28
CA ALA A 109 12.13 1.54 -14.93
C ALA A 109 11.72 2.43 -13.75
N ILE A 110 12.63 2.68 -12.82
CA ILE A 110 12.42 3.59 -11.70
C ILE A 110 13.20 4.87 -11.98
N ASP A 111 12.50 6.01 -12.08
CA ASP A 111 13.11 7.32 -12.30
C ASP A 111 13.89 7.79 -11.06
N PHE A 112 13.37 7.50 -9.87
CA PHE A 112 13.94 7.87 -8.58
C PHE A 112 14.22 6.62 -7.73
N PRO A 113 15.36 5.92 -7.98
CA PRO A 113 15.66 4.67 -7.30
C PRO A 113 16.07 4.88 -5.85
N LEU A 114 15.44 4.12 -4.96
CA LEU A 114 15.79 4.02 -3.56
C LEU A 114 16.83 2.91 -3.41
N THR A 115 17.96 3.23 -2.78
CA THR A 115 19.15 2.37 -2.67
C THR A 115 19.52 2.19 -1.21
N ASN A 116 20.52 1.36 -0.94
CA ASN A 116 21.03 1.20 0.43
C ASN A 116 21.58 2.51 1.03
N GLU A 117 21.94 3.52 0.23
CA GLU A 117 22.43 4.82 0.72
C GLU A 117 21.31 5.64 1.38
N ASN A 118 20.08 5.45 0.92
CA ASN A 118 18.89 6.13 1.45
C ASN A 118 17.96 5.21 2.26
N ALA A 119 18.34 3.96 2.47
CA ALA A 119 17.61 3.00 3.28
C ALA A 119 17.70 3.28 4.79
N MET A 120 16.73 2.77 5.54
CA MET A 120 16.71 2.76 7.02
C MET A 120 16.86 4.15 7.66
N LYS A 121 16.30 5.17 7.01
CA LYS A 121 16.17 6.53 7.56
C LYS A 121 14.89 7.17 7.03
N ILE A 122 14.42 8.20 7.71
CA ILE A 122 13.28 9.00 7.25
C ILE A 122 13.77 9.98 6.19
N ILE A 123 13.25 9.82 4.97
CA ILE A 123 13.38 10.77 3.86
C ILE A 123 12.28 11.81 4.02
N LYS A 124 12.70 13.05 4.25
CA LYS A 124 11.83 14.23 4.41
C LYS A 124 12.63 15.49 4.08
N SER A 125 11.94 16.59 3.75
CA SER A 125 12.58 17.89 3.46
C SER A 125 13.74 17.72 2.45
N SER A 126 14.96 18.15 2.79
CA SER A 126 16.16 18.02 1.93
C SER A 126 16.58 16.58 1.59
N GLY A 127 16.03 15.58 2.29
CA GLY A 127 16.15 14.18 1.88
C GLY A 127 15.50 13.90 0.53
N TRP A 128 14.42 14.61 0.19
CA TRP A 128 13.79 14.53 -1.14
C TRP A 128 14.64 15.20 -2.21
N ASP A 129 15.22 16.37 -1.91
CA ASP A 129 16.14 17.06 -2.82
C ASP A 129 17.35 16.19 -3.20
N SER A 130 17.86 15.41 -2.24
CA SER A 130 18.95 14.45 -2.47
C SER A 130 18.57 13.32 -3.43
N LEU A 131 17.27 13.07 -3.63
CA LEU A 131 16.74 12.15 -4.63
C LEU A 131 16.37 12.86 -5.94
N GLY A 132 16.55 14.18 -6.03
CA GLY A 132 16.14 14.99 -7.18
C GLY A 132 14.64 15.26 -7.23
N ILE A 133 13.92 15.13 -6.10
CA ILE A 133 12.49 15.40 -5.99
C ILE A 133 12.29 16.69 -5.19
N THR A 134 11.86 17.75 -5.85
CA THR A 134 11.66 19.08 -5.24
C THR A 134 10.22 19.56 -5.31
N ASP A 135 9.33 18.79 -5.93
CA ASP A 135 7.93 19.16 -6.10
C ASP A 135 7.20 19.21 -4.76
N ALA A 136 6.54 20.33 -4.48
CA ALA A 136 5.82 20.57 -3.23
C ALA A 136 4.76 19.50 -2.95
N SER A 137 4.14 18.95 -4.01
CA SER A 137 3.18 17.85 -3.93
C SER A 137 3.74 16.59 -3.27
N ILE A 138 5.06 16.37 -3.34
CA ILE A 138 5.77 15.31 -2.60
C ILE A 138 6.36 15.83 -1.29
N VAL A 139 7.19 16.87 -1.36
CA VAL A 139 8.04 17.34 -0.24
C VAL A 139 7.21 17.76 0.97
N ASP A 140 6.09 18.43 0.74
CA ASP A 140 5.27 18.98 1.82
C ASP A 140 4.33 17.92 2.41
N ASN A 141 3.90 16.94 1.62
CA ASN A 141 2.82 16.01 2.01
C ASN A 141 3.31 14.64 2.48
N PHE A 142 4.50 14.21 2.07
CA PHE A 142 4.99 12.86 2.35
C PHE A 142 6.35 12.85 3.07
N GLU A 143 6.50 11.82 3.91
CA GLU A 143 7.79 11.30 4.35
C GLU A 143 7.88 9.82 3.98
N LEU A 144 9.08 9.29 3.86
CA LEU A 144 9.28 7.93 3.37
C LEU A 144 10.41 7.24 4.14
N ILE A 145 10.24 5.95 4.43
CA ILE A 145 11.34 5.07 4.83
C ILE A 145 11.46 3.96 3.79
N TYR A 146 12.67 3.80 3.25
CA TYR A 146 13.01 2.63 2.45
C TYR A 146 13.62 1.53 3.33
N ASN A 147 12.92 0.42 3.49
CA ASN A 147 13.39 -0.74 4.26
C ASN A 147 13.99 -1.79 3.32
N SER A 148 15.28 -1.64 3.02
CA SER A 148 16.03 -2.59 2.19
C SER A 148 16.27 -3.96 2.85
N TYR A 149 15.99 -4.10 4.16
CA TYR A 149 16.10 -5.36 4.90
C TYR A 149 14.82 -6.21 4.80
N HIS A 150 13.68 -5.60 4.49
CA HIS A 150 12.48 -6.36 4.14
C HIS A 150 12.76 -7.22 2.91
N LYS A 151 12.24 -8.45 2.88
CA LYS A 151 12.44 -9.39 1.76
C LYS A 151 12.07 -8.78 0.42
N ASN A 152 11.00 -7.99 0.40
CA ASN A 152 10.49 -7.36 -0.81
C ASN A 152 11.05 -5.94 -1.02
N ARG A 153 11.95 -5.44 -0.15
CA ARG A 153 12.49 -4.06 -0.19
C ARG A 153 11.37 -3.02 -0.13
N GLU A 154 10.78 -2.89 1.03
CA GLU A 154 9.49 -2.21 1.20
C GLU A 154 9.64 -0.71 1.49
N LEU A 155 8.74 0.08 0.93
CA LEU A 155 8.56 1.50 1.23
C LEU A 155 7.45 1.64 2.26
N VAL A 156 7.75 2.35 3.34
CA VAL A 156 6.72 2.83 4.28
C VAL A 156 6.58 4.33 4.08
N VAL A 157 5.42 4.77 3.60
CA VAL A 157 5.15 6.17 3.30
C VAL A 157 4.28 6.75 4.41
N TYR A 158 4.63 7.91 4.93
CA TYR A 158 3.79 8.68 5.84
C TYR A 158 3.16 9.85 5.09
N GLU A 159 1.83 9.86 5.04
CA GLU A 159 1.05 10.97 4.49
C GLU A 159 0.54 11.83 5.65
N LYS A 160 0.92 13.11 5.62
CA LYS A 160 0.81 14.00 6.79
C LYS A 160 -0.62 14.47 7.06
N SER A 161 -1.43 14.74 6.03
CA SER A 161 -2.76 15.36 6.20
C SER A 161 -3.76 14.45 6.89
N THR A 162 -3.67 13.14 6.66
CA THR A 162 -4.53 12.14 7.30
C THR A 162 -3.83 11.37 8.41
N LYS A 163 -2.57 11.72 8.72
CA LYS A 163 -1.72 10.99 9.66
C LYS A 163 -1.71 9.49 9.37
N SER A 164 -1.59 9.12 8.09
CA SER A 164 -1.65 7.73 7.64
C SER A 164 -0.27 7.23 7.31
N ILE A 165 0.09 6.04 7.81
CA ILE A 165 1.17 5.27 7.19
C ILE A 165 0.59 4.35 6.13
N LEU A 166 1.29 4.26 5.00
CA LEU A 166 1.00 3.37 3.89
C LEU A 166 2.11 2.34 3.73
N LEU A 167 1.72 1.08 3.63
CA LEU A 167 2.62 -0.08 3.60
C LEU A 167 1.98 -1.27 2.87
N ALA A 168 2.78 -2.24 2.43
CA ALA A 168 2.30 -3.46 1.75
C ALA A 168 2.43 -4.68 2.64
N ASP A 169 3.59 -5.32 2.57
CA ASP A 169 3.87 -6.66 3.07
C ASP A 169 4.39 -6.65 4.51
N PHE A 170 4.35 -5.47 5.14
CA PHE A 170 4.65 -5.26 6.55
C PHE A 170 3.53 -5.78 7.47
N ILE A 171 2.27 -5.67 7.04
CA ILE A 171 1.10 -6.03 7.84
C ILE A 171 -0.09 -6.30 6.93
N PHE A 172 -0.81 -7.38 7.19
CA PHE A 172 -2.07 -7.71 6.54
C PHE A 172 -3.20 -7.60 7.57
N ASN A 173 -4.41 -7.25 7.10
CA ASN A 173 -5.60 -7.19 7.94
C ASN A 173 -6.81 -7.85 7.25
N LEU A 174 -6.62 -9.11 6.86
CA LEU A 174 -7.60 -9.89 6.10
C LEU A 174 -8.63 -10.56 7.02
N GLY A 175 -8.17 -11.06 8.16
CA GLY A 175 -8.96 -11.89 9.08
C GLY A 175 -9.75 -11.13 10.14
N VAL A 176 -10.28 -9.94 9.82
CA VAL A 176 -11.07 -9.13 10.78
C VAL A 176 -12.20 -9.99 11.37
N PRO A 177 -12.44 -9.97 12.70
CA PRO A 177 -13.54 -10.73 13.29
C PRO A 177 -14.87 -10.48 12.58
N GLY A 178 -15.59 -11.56 12.25
CA GLY A 178 -16.85 -11.50 11.49
C GLY A 178 -16.70 -11.79 9.99
N THR A 179 -15.49 -11.78 9.42
CA THR A 179 -15.26 -12.05 7.98
C THR A 179 -15.64 -13.46 7.55
N THR A 180 -15.56 -14.45 8.45
CA THR A 180 -15.94 -15.84 8.14
C THR A 180 -17.41 -16.15 8.35
N SER A 181 -18.09 -15.39 9.22
CA SER A 181 -19.55 -15.48 9.46
C SER A 181 -20.34 -14.58 8.50
N GLY A 182 -19.67 -13.63 7.84
CA GLY A 182 -20.31 -12.61 7.01
C GLY A 182 -20.85 -11.41 7.81
N GLU A 183 -20.57 -11.35 9.11
CA GLU A 183 -20.94 -10.22 9.98
C GLU A 183 -20.09 -8.98 9.68
N HIS A 184 -18.86 -9.19 9.20
CA HIS A 184 -17.98 -8.12 8.73
C HIS A 184 -17.71 -8.29 7.24
N VAL A 185 -17.89 -7.22 6.48
CA VAL A 185 -17.61 -7.19 5.04
C VAL A 185 -16.19 -6.68 4.83
N LEU A 186 -15.33 -7.53 4.29
CA LEU A 186 -13.97 -7.14 3.91
C LEU A 186 -14.04 -6.26 2.66
N GLU A 187 -13.46 -5.05 2.69
CA GLU A 187 -13.62 -4.03 1.64
C GLU A 187 -13.24 -4.57 0.25
N GLN A 188 -12.20 -5.40 0.18
CA GLN A 188 -11.66 -5.94 -1.08
C GLN A 188 -12.45 -7.13 -1.64
N TYR A 189 -13.51 -7.56 -0.95
CA TYR A 189 -14.41 -8.65 -1.36
C TYR A 189 -15.87 -8.29 -1.05
N SER A 190 -16.21 -7.01 -1.14
CA SER A 190 -17.51 -6.48 -0.79
C SER A 190 -18.58 -6.72 -1.88
N PRO A 191 -19.87 -6.54 -1.57
CA PRO A 191 -20.94 -6.64 -2.56
C PRO A 191 -20.82 -5.68 -3.75
N GLU A 192 -20.24 -4.50 -3.55
CA GLU A 192 -19.95 -3.52 -4.60
C GLU A 192 -19.00 -4.06 -5.68
N LEU A 193 -18.18 -5.06 -5.33
CA LEU A 193 -17.29 -5.77 -6.25
C LEU A 193 -17.97 -6.98 -6.92
N GLY A 194 -19.24 -7.24 -6.59
CA GLY A 194 -20.06 -8.32 -7.12
C GLY A 194 -20.05 -9.62 -6.32
N PHE A 195 -19.57 -9.58 -5.07
CA PHE A 195 -19.66 -10.73 -4.17
C PHE A 195 -21.03 -10.79 -3.47
N PRO A 196 -21.57 -11.98 -3.15
CA PRO A 196 -22.80 -12.07 -2.39
C PRO A 196 -22.62 -11.50 -0.97
N LYS A 197 -23.70 -10.97 -0.39
CA LYS A 197 -23.69 -10.57 1.03
C LYS A 197 -23.31 -11.76 1.90
N GLY A 198 -22.34 -11.57 2.81
CA GLY A 198 -21.80 -12.64 3.66
C GLY A 198 -20.82 -13.56 2.94
N PHE A 199 -20.29 -13.18 1.77
CA PHE A 199 -19.20 -13.90 1.12
C PHE A 199 -18.02 -14.07 2.07
N ASN A 200 -17.53 -15.30 2.19
CA ASN A 200 -16.34 -15.64 2.98
C ASN A 200 -15.10 -15.65 2.05
N PRO A 201 -14.25 -14.60 2.06
CA PRO A 201 -13.06 -14.54 1.21
C PRO A 201 -12.00 -15.57 1.61
N HIS A 202 -12.13 -16.18 2.78
CA HIS A 202 -11.22 -17.19 3.32
C HIS A 202 -11.70 -18.62 3.06
N GLY A 203 -12.66 -18.84 2.16
CA GLY A 203 -13.13 -20.19 1.82
C GLY A 203 -12.10 -21.03 1.04
N GLY A 204 -12.26 -22.36 1.09
CA GLY A 204 -11.48 -23.30 0.27
C GLY A 204 -9.96 -23.15 0.42
N TRP A 205 -9.25 -22.99 -0.70
CA TRP A 205 -7.79 -22.81 -0.72
C TRP A 205 -7.31 -21.52 -0.04
N SER A 206 -8.20 -20.56 0.19
CA SER A 206 -7.90 -19.31 0.90
C SER A 206 -8.02 -19.44 2.42
N PHE A 207 -8.30 -20.63 2.98
CA PHE A 207 -8.51 -20.85 4.43
C PHE A 207 -7.50 -20.12 5.32
N PHE A 208 -6.21 -20.17 4.99
CA PHE A 208 -5.17 -19.57 5.82
C PHE A 208 -5.20 -18.03 5.86
N SER A 209 -5.81 -17.36 4.87
CA SER A 209 -5.92 -15.90 4.83
C SER A 209 -6.72 -15.32 6.01
N ARG A 210 -7.61 -16.10 6.64
CA ARG A 210 -8.32 -15.67 7.86
C ARG A 210 -7.40 -15.45 9.06
N TYR A 211 -6.19 -16.01 9.01
CA TYR A 211 -5.16 -15.83 10.02
C TYR A 211 -4.07 -14.87 9.54
N LEU A 212 -4.28 -14.14 8.45
CA LEU A 212 -3.40 -13.06 8.02
C LEU A 212 -3.96 -11.74 8.54
N GLN A 213 -3.86 -11.58 9.85
CA GLN A 213 -4.23 -10.37 10.59
C GLN A 213 -3.19 -10.08 11.68
N PRO A 214 -3.06 -8.83 12.18
CA PRO A 214 -1.89 -8.38 12.91
C PRO A 214 -1.57 -9.15 14.19
N GLU A 215 -2.59 -9.51 14.98
CA GLU A 215 -2.38 -10.16 16.30
C GLU A 215 -2.29 -11.70 16.22
N SER A 216 -2.59 -12.27 15.06
CA SER A 216 -2.58 -13.72 14.88
C SER A 216 -1.17 -14.31 14.87
N LYS A 217 -1.02 -15.57 15.29
CA LYS A 217 0.28 -16.27 15.24
C LYS A 217 0.76 -16.49 13.80
N VAL A 218 -0.14 -16.78 12.87
CA VAL A 218 0.17 -17.05 11.46
C VAL A 218 0.58 -15.76 10.76
N GLY A 219 -0.19 -14.68 10.92
CA GLY A 219 0.14 -13.36 10.39
C GLY A 219 1.50 -12.89 10.88
N ARG A 220 1.73 -12.90 12.21
CA ARG A 220 3.03 -12.53 12.78
C ARG A 220 4.18 -13.38 12.26
N TYR A 221 4.00 -14.71 12.19
CA TYR A 221 5.02 -15.58 11.63
C TYR A 221 5.39 -15.19 10.18
N LEU A 222 4.40 -14.91 9.33
CA LEU A 222 4.63 -14.48 7.95
C LEU A 222 5.33 -13.11 7.90
N MET A 223 4.83 -12.11 8.64
CA MET A 223 5.41 -10.76 8.63
C MET A 223 6.86 -10.76 9.15
N ASN A 224 7.18 -11.52 10.22
CA ASN A 224 8.56 -11.65 10.71
C ASN A 224 9.46 -12.38 9.70
N ARG A 225 8.93 -13.32 8.93
CA ARG A 225 9.67 -13.97 7.84
C ARG A 225 9.95 -13.02 6.68
N LEU A 226 8.97 -12.20 6.29
CA LEU A 226 9.13 -11.20 5.23
C LEU A 226 10.07 -10.08 5.67
N GLN A 227 9.97 -9.60 6.91
CA GLN A 227 10.92 -8.65 7.50
C GLN A 227 12.30 -9.23 7.79
N LYS A 228 12.49 -10.55 7.63
CA LYS A 228 13.73 -11.28 7.95
C LYS A 228 14.20 -11.03 9.40
N THR A 229 13.27 -10.92 10.33
CA THR A 229 13.55 -10.56 11.74
C THR A 229 14.54 -11.52 12.40
N LYS A 230 14.47 -12.82 12.11
CA LYS A 230 15.44 -13.80 12.61
C LYS A 230 16.88 -13.50 12.18
N ASN A 231 17.07 -12.99 10.96
CA ASN A 231 18.39 -12.68 10.40
C ASN A 231 18.87 -11.28 10.80
N HIS A 232 17.95 -10.33 10.95
CA HIS A 232 18.25 -8.92 11.21
C HIS A 232 17.34 -8.34 12.31
N PRO A 233 17.44 -8.84 13.56
CA PRO A 233 16.56 -8.40 14.64
C PRO A 233 16.77 -6.92 14.98
N GLU A 234 18.02 -6.45 14.99
CA GLU A 234 18.32 -5.03 15.27
C GLU A 234 17.76 -4.10 14.20
N LYS A 235 17.81 -4.50 12.92
CA LYS A 235 17.20 -3.72 11.83
C LYS A 235 15.67 -3.72 11.91
N THR A 236 15.07 -4.78 12.43
CA THR A 236 13.63 -4.82 12.71
C THR A 236 13.25 -3.82 13.81
N LYS A 237 14.02 -3.76 14.90
CA LYS A 237 13.80 -2.75 15.95
C LYS A 237 14.00 -1.33 15.41
N GLU A 238 15.02 -1.12 14.59
CA GLU A 238 15.35 0.17 13.97
C GLU A 238 14.20 0.68 13.08
N ILE A 239 13.66 -0.14 12.17
CA ILE A 239 12.54 0.29 11.32
C ILE A 239 11.29 0.64 12.14
N ILE A 240 10.97 -0.15 13.17
CA ILE A 240 9.84 0.14 14.06
C ILE A 240 10.07 1.44 14.84
N ALA A 241 11.29 1.66 15.33
CA ALA A 241 11.64 2.91 16.00
C ALA A 241 11.52 4.12 15.07
N LEU A 242 11.96 4.01 13.80
CA LEU A 242 11.80 5.06 12.79
C LEU A 242 10.34 5.36 12.51
N ILE A 243 9.52 4.33 12.24
CA ILE A 243 8.08 4.50 11.97
C ILE A 243 7.39 5.16 13.18
N ASN A 244 7.77 4.79 14.40
CA ASN A 244 7.19 5.35 15.62
C ASN A 244 7.60 6.80 15.91
N GLN A 245 8.53 7.40 15.15
CA GLN A 245 8.77 8.84 15.19
C GLN A 245 7.63 9.64 14.54
N TRP A 246 6.87 9.03 13.63
CA TRP A 246 5.70 9.66 13.03
C TRP A 246 4.50 9.64 13.96
N ASP A 247 3.67 10.67 13.87
CA ASP A 247 2.41 10.78 14.61
C ASP A 247 1.23 10.20 13.82
N TYR A 248 1.38 8.95 13.37
CA TYR A 248 0.33 8.29 12.60
C TYR A 248 -0.80 7.75 13.49
N GLU A 249 -2.02 7.89 12.98
CA GLU A 249 -3.27 7.41 13.60
C GLU A 249 -3.92 6.31 12.77
N ASN A 250 -3.56 6.21 11.47
CA ASN A 250 -4.15 5.28 10.52
C ASN A 250 -3.06 4.44 9.83
N ILE A 251 -3.41 3.19 9.49
CA ILE A 251 -2.59 2.30 8.65
C ILE A 251 -3.40 1.91 7.42
N ILE A 252 -2.97 2.39 6.25
CA ILE A 252 -3.52 2.01 4.95
C ILE A 252 -2.59 0.96 4.34
N MET A 253 -2.99 -0.31 4.42
CA MET A 253 -2.22 -1.42 3.84
C MET A 253 -2.70 -1.84 2.45
N VAL A 254 -1.89 -2.61 1.70
CA VAL A 254 -2.37 -3.19 0.43
C VAL A 254 -3.43 -4.27 0.67
N HIS A 255 -3.26 -5.09 1.71
CA HIS A 255 -4.04 -6.33 1.89
C HIS A 255 -4.97 -6.26 3.11
N GLY A 256 -6.27 -6.21 2.86
CA GLY A 256 -7.32 -6.17 3.88
C GLY A 256 -7.73 -4.76 4.29
N ASP A 257 -8.46 -4.65 5.39
CA ASP A 257 -9.07 -3.37 5.78
C ASP A 257 -8.08 -2.40 6.43
N VAL A 258 -8.31 -1.11 6.21
CA VAL A 258 -7.58 -0.01 6.86
C VAL A 258 -7.74 -0.11 8.38
N ILE A 259 -6.67 0.13 9.13
CA ILE A 259 -6.69 0.15 10.59
C ILE A 259 -6.72 1.60 11.07
N THR A 260 -7.79 1.98 11.76
CA THR A 260 -8.01 3.37 12.25
C THR A 260 -8.10 3.46 13.77
N LYS A 261 -7.93 2.33 14.46
CA LYS A 261 -7.92 2.24 15.93
C LYS A 261 -6.63 1.58 16.37
N ASP A 262 -6.01 2.13 17.41
CA ASP A 262 -4.81 1.56 18.03
C ASP A 262 -3.68 1.26 17.01
N ALA A 263 -3.51 2.09 15.98
CA ALA A 263 -2.56 1.87 14.89
C ALA A 263 -1.13 1.60 15.41
N LYS A 264 -0.63 2.47 16.30
CA LYS A 264 0.71 2.32 16.91
C LYS A 264 0.89 1.03 17.68
N LYS A 265 -0.10 0.67 18.49
CA LYS A 265 -0.11 -0.57 19.28
C LYS A 265 -0.13 -1.78 18.35
N THR A 266 -0.97 -1.75 17.32
CA THR A 266 -1.10 -2.81 16.34
C THR A 266 0.23 -3.08 15.66
N LEU A 267 0.89 -2.05 15.12
CA LEU A 267 2.17 -2.20 14.42
C LEU A 267 3.29 -2.73 15.34
N SER A 268 3.36 -2.20 16.56
CA SER A 268 4.40 -2.55 17.54
C SER A 268 4.33 -4.02 18.00
N ASN A 269 3.17 -4.67 17.87
CA ASN A 269 2.95 -6.05 18.33
C ASN A 269 3.23 -7.12 17.25
N ILE A 270 3.54 -6.73 16.02
CA ILE A 270 3.69 -7.66 14.89
C ILE A 270 5.05 -8.36 14.93
N TYR A 271 6.10 -7.61 15.24
CA TYR A 271 7.48 -8.08 15.21
C TYR A 271 7.93 -8.39 16.63
N VAL A 272 8.35 -9.65 16.84
CA VAL A 272 8.70 -10.21 18.15
C VAL A 272 10.03 -10.93 18.04
#